data_AF-A0A6M1Z816-F1
#
_entry.id   AF-A0A6M1Z816-F1
#
_cell.length_a   1.000
_cell.length_b   1.000
_cell.length_c   1.000
_cell.angle_alpha   90.00
_cell.angle_beta   90.00
_cell.angle_gamma   90.00
#
_symmetry.space_group_name_H-M   'P 1'
#
loop_
_entity.id
_entity.type
_entity.pdbx_description
1 polymer ?
#
loop_
_entity_poly.entity_id
_entity_poly.type
_entity_poly.pdbx_seq_one_letter_code
_entity_poly.pdbx_strand_id
1 'polypeptide(L)'
;MKNIKFLVLFFIISTNACAFTYQIGQTNNSPATKKESSDTPVQPIPSLEVVQEELTQAEKDFEIAKKMFNPWYGGPLITGSGATLPQGLVNFQPYIYYTVNYAAFDGNRKSRSIKNLTEVNPKLALAVGITDRIDIGILVDWIHQKQSSKSSNHFADTTLALDIGIIKETPFIPGLKLTIAETFPTGHYQKFNPNKAAVESTGSGAYETSFALTSSKVVWWSLLHPMVFRFSVNYTIPTKVSVTGFNSYGGGFGTKGKVTPGNEFFLSFGYEFSVYQKFVLTIDVAYEYDNRSTFKGINGTILGFPAPVGTRSKDVLSLAPAIEYNFSQNLSLISGAWFSVRGRNTANFATGIITLTYTF
;
A
#
# COMPACT_ATOMS: atom_id res chain seq x y z
N MET A 1 28.07 -7.54 -28.15
CA MET A 1 26.74 -6.90 -28.01
C MET A 1 25.63 -7.86 -28.44
N LYS A 2 25.15 -8.74 -27.55
CA LYS A 2 23.93 -9.57 -27.73
C LYS A 2 23.20 -9.69 -26.37
N ASN A 3 21.98 -10.22 -26.34
CA ASN A 3 21.16 -10.55 -25.15
C ASN A 3 20.39 -9.43 -24.41
N ILE A 4 20.23 -8.23 -24.96
CA ILE A 4 19.41 -7.15 -24.34
C ILE A 4 17.95 -7.09 -24.88
N LYS A 5 17.62 -7.76 -25.99
CA LYS A 5 16.30 -7.64 -26.66
C LYS A 5 15.13 -8.47 -26.09
N PHE A 6 15.32 -9.21 -24.98
CA PHE A 6 14.29 -10.14 -24.44
C PHE A 6 13.85 -9.88 -22.99
N LEU A 7 14.34 -8.81 -22.33
CA LEU A 7 14.11 -8.55 -20.90
C LEU A 7 13.11 -7.41 -20.63
N VAL A 8 11.97 -7.38 -21.34
CA VAL A 8 11.00 -6.26 -21.29
C VAL A 8 9.54 -6.71 -21.09
N LEU A 9 9.24 -8.01 -21.18
CA LEU A 9 7.88 -8.42 -21.50
C LEU A 9 6.87 -8.41 -20.34
N PHE A 10 7.33 -8.50 -19.08
CA PHE A 10 6.46 -8.49 -17.89
C PHE A 10 7.13 -7.73 -16.74
N PHE A 11 6.83 -6.44 -16.65
CA PHE A 11 7.04 -5.61 -15.46
C PHE A 11 5.75 -4.83 -15.18
N ILE A 12 4.82 -5.50 -14.52
CA ILE A 12 3.66 -4.87 -13.87
C ILE A 12 4.01 -4.79 -12.38
N ILE A 13 3.61 -3.70 -11.74
CA ILE A 13 3.72 -3.51 -10.30
C ILE A 13 2.34 -3.80 -9.71
N SER A 14 2.14 -5.04 -9.30
CA SER A 14 0.98 -5.48 -8.54
C SER A 14 1.12 -4.98 -7.09
N THR A 15 0.67 -3.74 -6.83
CA THR A 15 0.41 -3.32 -5.45
C THR A 15 -0.79 -4.07 -4.89
N ASN A 16 -0.52 -5.29 -4.44
CA ASN A 16 -1.37 -6.12 -3.58
C ASN A 16 -1.43 -5.58 -2.13
N ALA A 17 -0.72 -4.49 -1.83
CA ALA A 17 -0.73 -3.80 -0.55
C ALA A 17 -2.15 -3.31 -0.20
N CYS A 18 -2.84 -4.06 0.66
CA CYS A 18 -4.24 -3.83 1.01
C CYS A 18 -4.37 -2.72 2.07
N ALA A 19 -4.07 -1.49 1.66
CA ALA A 19 -4.02 -0.32 2.52
C ALA A 19 -5.36 0.41 2.59
N PHE A 20 -6.19 0.07 3.58
CA PHE A 20 -7.36 0.88 3.91
C PHE A 20 -6.96 2.11 4.73
N THR A 21 -7.31 3.29 4.23
CA THR A 21 -7.16 4.58 4.90
C THR A 21 -8.52 5.07 5.42
N TYR A 22 -8.60 5.39 6.71
CA TYR A 22 -9.84 5.77 7.39
C TYR A 22 -9.70 7.14 8.04
N GLN A 23 -10.66 8.03 7.77
CA GLN A 23 -10.76 9.33 8.39
C GLN A 23 -11.57 9.20 9.70
N ILE A 24 -10.88 9.20 10.85
CA ILE A 24 -11.50 8.92 12.17
C ILE A 24 -11.39 10.14 13.09
N GLY A 25 -12.51 10.82 13.33
CA GLY A 25 -12.63 11.77 14.45
C GLY A 25 -12.76 11.05 15.79
N GLN A 26 -12.01 11.47 16.81
CA GLN A 26 -11.97 10.81 18.12
C GLN A 26 -12.89 11.47 19.16
N THR A 27 -13.46 10.65 20.06
CA THR A 27 -14.30 11.06 21.20
C THR A 27 -13.68 10.61 22.53
N ASN A 28 -14.01 11.29 23.64
CA ASN A 28 -13.20 11.29 24.89
C ASN A 28 -13.98 10.83 26.14
N ASN A 29 -13.27 10.40 27.19
CA ASN A 29 -13.67 10.36 28.62
C ASN A 29 -12.39 10.31 29.52
N SER A 30 -12.42 10.88 30.75
CA SER A 30 -11.24 11.19 31.64
C SER A 30 -11.74 11.60 33.06
N PRO A 31 -10.96 12.05 34.10
CA PRO A 31 -9.48 12.26 34.25
C PRO A 31 -8.88 11.88 35.65
N ALA A 32 -7.67 12.41 35.96
CA ALA A 32 -7.08 12.64 37.32
C ALA A 32 -6.46 11.40 38.05
N THR A 33 -5.69 11.50 39.17
CA THR A 33 -5.54 12.56 40.21
C THR A 33 -4.12 12.65 40.84
N LYS A 34 -3.93 13.53 41.84
CA LYS A 34 -2.72 13.97 42.57
C LYS A 34 -2.29 13.03 43.72
N LYS A 35 -1.03 13.01 44.23
CA LYS A 35 0.04 14.04 44.46
C LYS A 35 1.47 13.53 44.02
N GLU A 36 2.61 14.27 43.93
CA GLU A 36 3.32 15.37 44.65
C GLU A 36 3.98 14.97 46.02
N SER A 37 5.24 15.21 46.45
CA SER A 37 6.52 15.85 46.02
C SER A 37 7.54 15.78 47.23
N SER A 38 8.85 16.17 47.33
CA SER A 38 9.85 16.98 46.55
C SER A 38 11.35 16.78 47.01
N ASP A 39 12.27 17.68 46.58
CA ASP A 39 13.65 18.06 47.03
C ASP A 39 14.94 17.29 46.64
N THR A 40 16.05 18.05 46.46
CA THR A 40 17.27 17.76 45.64
C THR A 40 18.53 18.52 46.18
N PRO A 41 19.78 18.57 45.60
CA PRO A 41 20.22 18.27 44.21
C PRO A 41 21.61 17.60 43.98
N VAL A 42 21.65 16.59 43.11
CA VAL A 42 22.78 16.30 42.19
C VAL A 42 22.17 15.78 40.89
N GLN A 43 22.10 16.61 39.82
CA GLN A 43 21.45 16.36 38.50
C GLN A 43 20.89 14.92 38.34
N PRO A 44 19.71 14.63 38.93
CA PRO A 44 19.35 13.24 39.18
C PRO A 44 18.86 12.54 37.91
N ILE A 45 18.93 11.21 37.91
CA ILE A 45 17.92 10.43 37.19
C ILE A 45 16.57 10.86 37.80
N PRO A 46 15.63 11.44 37.03
CA PRO A 46 14.42 12.01 37.60
C PRO A 46 13.65 10.95 38.39
N SER A 47 13.18 11.32 39.58
CA SER A 47 12.44 10.40 40.43
C SER A 47 11.17 9.93 39.73
N LEU A 48 10.70 8.72 40.04
CA LEU A 48 9.50 8.14 39.42
C LEU A 48 8.28 9.05 39.57
N GLU A 49 8.21 9.83 40.66
CA GLU A 49 7.18 10.85 40.89
C GLU A 49 7.28 12.01 39.89
N VAL A 50 8.47 12.57 39.66
CA VAL A 50 8.68 13.64 38.66
C VAL A 50 8.36 13.13 37.25
N VAL A 51 8.83 11.92 36.89
CA VAL A 51 8.48 11.29 35.60
C VAL A 51 6.98 11.07 35.48
N GLN A 52 6.30 10.67 36.56
CA GLN A 52 4.84 10.50 36.55
C GLN A 52 4.09 11.83 36.46
N GLU A 53 4.58 12.91 37.06
CA GLU A 53 4.01 14.26 36.90
C GLU A 53 4.23 14.81 35.48
N GLU A 54 5.41 14.61 34.89
CA GLU A 54 5.68 14.95 33.49
C GLU A 54 4.76 14.18 32.53
N LEU A 55 4.58 12.86 32.73
CA LEU A 55 3.64 12.05 31.95
C LEU A 55 2.20 12.54 32.13
N THR A 56 1.72 12.73 33.36
CA THR A 56 0.36 13.20 33.65
C THR A 56 0.14 14.66 33.23
N GLN A 57 1.19 15.46 33.04
CA GLN A 57 1.08 16.78 32.40
C GLN A 57 1.03 16.66 30.88
N ALA A 58 1.88 15.83 30.27
CA ALA A 58 1.82 15.54 28.83
C ALA A 58 0.47 14.92 28.41
N GLU A 59 -0.18 14.12 29.26
CA GLU A 59 -1.55 13.61 29.04
C GLU A 59 -2.59 14.75 29.00
N LYS A 60 -2.50 15.70 29.94
CA LYS A 60 -3.39 16.88 29.95
C LYS A 60 -3.14 17.76 28.73
N ASP A 61 -1.88 17.99 28.38
CA ASP A 61 -1.52 18.84 27.25
C ASP A 61 -1.86 18.19 25.90
N PHE A 62 -1.78 16.85 25.78
CA PHE A 62 -2.31 16.08 24.65
C PHE A 62 -3.84 16.20 24.54
N GLU A 63 -4.55 16.07 25.66
CA GLU A 63 -6.01 16.23 25.70
C GLU A 63 -6.48 17.68 25.49
N ILE A 64 -5.63 18.67 25.77
CA ILE A 64 -5.85 20.08 25.42
C ILE A 64 -5.55 20.29 23.92
N ALA A 65 -4.44 19.75 23.40
CA ALA A 65 -4.05 19.85 22.01
C ALA A 65 -5.12 19.26 21.07
N LYS A 66 -5.61 18.05 21.35
CA LYS A 66 -6.77 17.43 20.69
C LYS A 66 -8.01 18.34 20.61
N LYS A 67 -8.25 19.15 21.65
CA LYS A 67 -9.42 20.05 21.76
C LYS A 67 -9.18 21.39 21.05
N MET A 68 -7.95 21.90 21.08
CA MET A 68 -7.56 23.16 20.44
C MET A 68 -7.34 23.02 18.94
N PHE A 69 -6.82 21.88 18.49
CA PHE A 69 -6.55 21.61 17.09
C PHE A 69 -6.93 20.16 16.79
N ASN A 70 -8.05 19.97 16.09
CA ASN A 70 -8.56 18.65 15.68
C ASN A 70 -8.24 18.45 14.19
N PRO A 71 -7.05 17.93 13.82
CA PRO A 71 -6.67 17.74 12.43
C PRO A 71 -7.50 16.64 11.78
N TRP A 72 -7.83 16.81 10.51
CA TRP A 72 -8.46 15.75 9.72
C TRP A 72 -7.40 15.12 8.83
N TYR A 73 -7.30 13.80 8.89
CA TYR A 73 -6.37 12.97 8.13
C TYR A 73 -7.17 11.85 7.45
N GLY A 74 -7.29 11.87 6.14
CA GLY A 74 -7.74 10.70 5.37
C GLY A 74 -6.63 9.65 5.35
N GLY A 75 -5.49 10.02 4.80
CA GLY A 75 -4.23 9.28 4.88
C GLY A 75 -3.32 9.48 3.69
N PRO A 76 -2.06 9.02 3.81
CA PRO A 76 -1.10 9.06 2.73
C PRO A 76 -1.53 8.11 1.59
N LEU A 77 -0.92 8.23 0.40
CA LEU A 77 -1.37 7.50 -0.79
C LEU A 77 -1.19 5.97 -0.71
N ILE A 78 -0.31 5.48 0.17
CA ILE A 78 0.09 4.07 0.25
C ILE A 78 -0.04 3.51 1.67
N THR A 79 0.35 4.23 2.71
CA THR A 79 0.42 3.64 4.07
C THR A 79 -0.93 3.72 4.79
N GLY A 80 -1.60 2.57 4.90
CA GLY A 80 -2.90 2.42 5.58
C GLY A 80 -2.89 2.86 7.05
N SER A 81 -4.09 2.99 7.63
CA SER A 81 -4.25 3.38 9.05
C SER A 81 -3.89 2.24 10.01
N GLY A 82 -3.25 2.56 11.14
CA GLY A 82 -3.04 1.64 12.26
C GLY A 82 -4.28 1.47 13.15
N ALA A 83 -5.40 2.11 12.80
CA ALA A 83 -6.71 1.95 13.43
C ALA A 83 -7.69 1.18 12.54
N THR A 84 -8.69 0.57 13.16
CA THR A 84 -9.86 -0.04 12.51
C THR A 84 -11.00 0.96 12.35
N LEU A 85 -11.87 0.73 11.38
CA LEU A 85 -13.09 1.51 11.15
C LEU A 85 -14.08 1.29 12.33
N PRO A 86 -14.58 2.34 12.99
CA PRO A 86 -15.52 2.20 14.12
C PRO A 86 -16.83 1.48 13.76
N GLN A 87 -17.47 0.87 14.76
CA GLN A 87 -18.64 0.02 14.54
C GLN A 87 -19.79 0.76 13.82
N GLY A 88 -20.32 0.13 12.77
CA GLY A 88 -21.47 0.63 11.99
C GLY A 88 -21.11 1.63 10.90
N LEU A 89 -19.89 2.17 10.88
CA LEU A 89 -19.45 3.08 9.82
C LEU A 89 -19.04 2.32 8.55
N VAL A 90 -19.25 2.96 7.41
CA VAL A 90 -18.88 2.48 6.08
C VAL A 90 -17.88 3.45 5.46
N ASN A 91 -16.74 2.95 4.98
CA ASN A 91 -15.78 3.71 4.20
C ASN A 91 -15.97 3.41 2.71
N PHE A 92 -16.15 4.46 1.90
CA PHE A 92 -16.26 4.41 0.45
C PHE A 92 -15.12 5.21 -0.15
N GLN A 93 -14.21 4.54 -0.88
CA GLN A 93 -12.98 5.17 -1.36
C GLN A 93 -12.63 4.74 -2.81
N PRO A 94 -13.15 5.45 -3.83
CA PRO A 94 -12.73 5.32 -5.21
C PRO A 94 -11.36 5.98 -5.45
N TYR A 95 -10.51 5.31 -6.23
CA TYR A 95 -9.22 5.80 -6.70
C TYR A 95 -9.16 5.82 -8.23
N ILE A 96 -8.37 6.73 -8.79
CA ILE A 96 -7.90 6.68 -10.17
C ILE A 96 -6.37 6.71 -10.17
N TYR A 97 -5.75 5.61 -10.61
CA TYR A 97 -4.32 5.53 -10.88
C TYR A 97 -4.07 5.75 -12.38
N TYR A 98 -3.09 6.57 -12.73
CA TYR A 98 -2.56 6.73 -14.09
C TYR A 98 -1.05 6.47 -14.08
N THR A 99 -0.64 5.27 -14.49
CA THR A 99 0.75 4.80 -14.42
C THR A 99 1.42 4.85 -15.80
N VAL A 100 2.68 5.29 -15.85
CA VAL A 100 3.54 5.17 -17.04
C VAL A 100 4.84 4.47 -16.68
N ASN A 101 5.01 3.25 -17.20
CA ASN A 101 6.26 2.48 -17.12
C ASN A 101 7.15 2.84 -18.32
N TYR A 102 8.18 3.66 -18.11
CA TYR A 102 8.99 4.29 -19.17
C TYR A 102 10.40 3.70 -19.34
N ALA A 103 10.91 3.02 -18.31
CA ALA A 103 12.17 2.29 -18.33
C ALA A 103 12.05 1.03 -17.45
N ALA A 104 13.12 0.25 -17.33
CA ALA A 104 13.22 -0.85 -16.38
C ALA A 104 14.63 -0.93 -15.78
N PHE A 105 14.71 -1.26 -14.49
CA PHE A 105 15.98 -1.58 -13.82
C PHE A 105 16.42 -2.99 -14.20
N ASP A 106 17.60 -3.11 -14.83
CA ASP A 106 18.21 -4.41 -15.10
C ASP A 106 18.68 -5.11 -13.79
N GLY A 107 19.16 -6.36 -13.91
CA GLY A 107 19.62 -7.15 -12.76
C GLY A 107 20.80 -6.50 -11.99
N ASN A 108 21.51 -5.55 -12.62
CA ASN A 108 22.60 -4.78 -12.03
C ASN A 108 22.11 -3.41 -11.51
N ARG A 109 20.78 -3.24 -11.35
CA ARG A 109 20.11 -2.01 -10.89
C ARG A 109 20.28 -0.81 -11.85
N LYS A 110 20.68 -1.01 -13.10
CA LYS A 110 20.80 0.07 -14.09
C LYS A 110 19.50 0.24 -14.87
N SER A 111 18.92 1.43 -14.82
CA SER A 111 17.73 1.77 -15.61
C SER A 111 18.04 1.75 -17.12
N ARG A 112 17.10 1.20 -17.91
CA ARG A 112 17.12 1.07 -19.37
C ARG A 112 15.76 1.50 -19.93
N SER A 113 15.73 2.42 -20.89
CA SER A 113 14.47 2.78 -21.57
C SER A 113 13.82 1.54 -22.21
N ILE A 114 12.49 1.45 -22.05
CA ILE A 114 11.65 0.43 -22.67
C ILE A 114 10.58 1.12 -23.55
N LYS A 115 9.70 0.36 -24.19
CA LYS A 115 8.49 0.94 -24.79
C LYS A 115 7.51 1.29 -23.67
N ASN A 116 7.09 2.56 -23.60
CA ASN A 116 6.13 3.02 -22.61
C ASN A 116 4.88 2.12 -22.57
N LEU A 117 4.65 1.51 -21.41
CA LEU A 117 3.39 0.86 -21.04
C LEU A 117 2.64 1.85 -20.15
N THR A 118 1.52 2.37 -20.66
CA THR A 118 0.60 3.22 -19.92
C THR A 118 -0.52 2.37 -19.37
N GLU A 119 -0.96 2.67 -18.16
CA GLU A 119 -2.07 2.01 -17.49
C GLU A 119 -3.01 3.05 -16.87
N VAL A 120 -4.32 2.84 -17.04
CA VAL A 120 -5.36 3.54 -16.28
C VAL A 120 -6.03 2.49 -15.40
N ASN A 121 -5.95 2.67 -14.09
CA ASN A 121 -6.44 1.71 -13.11
C ASN A 121 -7.38 2.39 -12.09
N PRO A 122 -8.69 2.47 -12.40
CA PRO A 122 -9.70 2.81 -11.41
C PRO A 122 -9.83 1.68 -10.38
N LYS A 123 -9.71 2.02 -9.10
CA LYS A 123 -9.97 1.10 -7.98
C LYS A 123 -11.15 1.59 -7.15
N LEU A 124 -11.82 0.67 -6.46
CA LEU A 124 -12.77 0.97 -5.41
C LEU A 124 -12.41 0.14 -4.17
N ALA A 125 -12.02 0.82 -3.10
CA ALA A 125 -11.94 0.26 -1.77
C ALA A 125 -13.25 0.55 -1.03
N LEU A 126 -13.87 -0.48 -0.46
CA LEU A 126 -14.99 -0.37 0.47
C LEU A 126 -14.60 -1.05 1.78
N ALA A 127 -15.02 -0.51 2.92
CA ALA A 127 -14.90 -1.21 4.20
C ALA A 127 -16.08 -0.93 5.13
N VAL A 128 -16.35 -1.85 6.05
CA VAL A 128 -17.44 -1.76 7.04
C VAL A 128 -16.93 -2.13 8.43
N GLY A 129 -17.13 -1.23 9.40
CA GLY A 129 -16.80 -1.48 10.81
C GLY A 129 -17.78 -2.47 11.44
N ILE A 130 -17.35 -3.70 11.67
CA ILE A 130 -18.16 -4.75 12.29
C ILE A 130 -18.20 -4.55 13.81
N THR A 131 -17.07 -4.15 14.40
CA THR A 131 -16.94 -3.72 15.80
C THR A 131 -15.86 -2.65 15.91
N ASP A 132 -15.79 -2.02 17.06
CA ASP A 132 -14.76 -1.04 17.46
C ASP A 132 -13.29 -1.54 17.45
N ARG A 133 -13.05 -2.80 17.04
CA ARG A 133 -11.74 -3.44 16.84
C ARG A 133 -11.69 -4.36 15.61
N ILE A 134 -12.76 -4.46 14.82
CA ILE A 134 -12.83 -5.36 13.66
C ILE A 134 -13.58 -4.68 12.52
N ASP A 135 -12.93 -4.53 11.38
CA ASP A 135 -13.57 -4.13 10.13
C ASP A 135 -13.26 -5.11 9.00
N ILE A 136 -14.11 -5.12 7.97
CA ILE A 136 -13.96 -5.95 6.79
C ILE A 136 -13.93 -5.06 5.57
N GLY A 137 -12.88 -5.21 4.76
CA GLY A 137 -12.64 -4.44 3.54
C GLY A 137 -12.72 -5.31 2.28
N ILE A 138 -13.12 -4.70 1.16
CA ILE A 138 -13.00 -5.28 -0.18
C ILE A 138 -12.38 -4.26 -1.13
N LEU A 139 -11.42 -4.72 -1.94
CA LEU A 139 -10.79 -3.97 -3.01
C LEU A 139 -11.15 -4.63 -4.35
N VAL A 140 -11.77 -3.87 -5.24
CA VAL A 140 -12.04 -4.25 -6.63
C VAL A 140 -11.49 -3.19 -7.57
N ASP A 141 -10.86 -3.62 -8.66
CA ASP A 141 -10.29 -2.68 -9.62
C ASP A 141 -10.26 -3.17 -11.06
N TRP A 142 -10.25 -2.18 -11.96
CA TRP A 142 -10.25 -2.34 -13.42
C TRP A 142 -8.92 -1.87 -13.97
N ILE A 143 -8.37 -2.56 -14.96
CA ILE A 143 -7.09 -2.23 -15.59
C ILE A 143 -7.28 -2.04 -17.09
N HIS A 144 -6.98 -0.83 -17.57
CA HIS A 144 -6.78 -0.51 -18.98
C HIS A 144 -5.29 -0.33 -19.26
N GLN A 145 -4.62 -1.35 -19.80
CA GLN A 145 -3.22 -1.25 -20.24
C GLN A 145 -3.13 -0.92 -21.74
N LYS A 146 -2.13 -0.11 -22.10
CA LYS A 146 -1.83 0.31 -23.47
C LYS A 146 -0.32 0.41 -23.72
N GLN A 147 0.15 -0.24 -24.79
CA GLN A 147 1.52 -0.11 -25.30
C GLN A 147 1.49 0.05 -26.82
N SER A 148 2.03 1.17 -27.34
CA SER A 148 1.93 1.52 -28.76
C SER A 148 0.45 1.52 -29.24
N SER A 149 0.11 0.78 -30.30
CA SER A 149 -1.25 0.61 -30.84
C SER A 149 -2.07 -0.52 -30.18
N LYS A 150 -1.54 -1.16 -29.13
CA LYS A 150 -2.15 -2.34 -28.48
C LYS A 150 -2.73 -1.95 -27.13
N SER A 151 -3.93 -2.45 -26.82
CA SER A 151 -4.57 -2.27 -25.51
C SER A 151 -5.47 -3.45 -25.11
N SER A 152 -5.72 -3.52 -23.81
CA SER A 152 -6.61 -4.47 -23.10
C SER A 152 -7.64 -3.71 -22.25
N ASN A 153 -8.57 -4.45 -21.64
CA ASN A 153 -9.49 -3.95 -20.61
C ASN A 153 -10.01 -5.16 -19.82
N HIS A 154 -9.57 -5.33 -18.57
CA HIS A 154 -10.01 -6.43 -17.70
C HIS A 154 -10.07 -5.97 -16.24
N PHE A 155 -10.83 -6.66 -15.41
CA PHE A 155 -10.67 -6.58 -13.96
C PHE A 155 -9.30 -7.11 -13.53
N ALA A 156 -8.82 -6.69 -12.36
CA ALA A 156 -7.68 -7.31 -11.69
C ALA A 156 -8.13 -8.42 -10.72
N ASP A 157 -7.26 -8.84 -9.82
CA ASP A 157 -7.55 -9.83 -8.78
C ASP A 157 -8.21 -9.17 -7.55
N THR A 158 -9.43 -9.60 -7.23
CA THR A 158 -10.27 -9.01 -6.17
C THR A 158 -9.74 -9.40 -4.80
N THR A 159 -9.56 -8.43 -3.88
CA THR A 159 -9.04 -8.71 -2.54
C THR A 159 -10.11 -8.49 -1.46
N LEU A 160 -10.25 -9.45 -0.54
CA LEU A 160 -11.05 -9.32 0.69
C LEU A 160 -10.11 -9.26 1.90
N ALA A 161 -10.34 -8.34 2.83
CA ALA A 161 -9.51 -8.13 4.01
C ALA A 161 -10.34 -8.18 5.30
N LEU A 162 -9.75 -8.75 6.34
CA LEU A 162 -10.20 -8.68 7.74
C LEU A 162 -9.16 -7.90 8.54
N ASP A 163 -9.59 -6.80 9.13
CA ASP A 163 -8.75 -5.85 9.85
C ASP A 163 -9.02 -5.95 11.36
N ILE A 164 -7.97 -6.14 12.17
CA ILE A 164 -8.08 -6.47 13.60
C ILE A 164 -7.23 -5.51 14.45
N GLY A 165 -7.90 -4.63 15.20
CA GLY A 165 -7.28 -3.64 16.07
C GLY A 165 -6.71 -4.26 17.34
N ILE A 166 -5.39 -4.44 17.40
CA ILE A 166 -4.65 -4.97 18.55
C ILE A 166 -4.57 -3.91 19.66
N ILE A 167 -4.08 -2.72 19.30
CA ILE A 167 -3.84 -1.60 20.21
C ILE A 167 -4.57 -0.37 19.68
N LYS A 168 -5.41 0.26 20.53
CA LYS A 168 -5.96 1.60 20.25
C LYS A 168 -4.91 2.63 20.68
N GLU A 169 -4.70 3.66 19.86
CA GLU A 169 -3.70 4.70 20.13
C GLU A 169 -3.94 5.43 21.46
N THR A 170 -2.87 5.74 22.18
CA THR A 170 -2.86 6.58 23.39
C THR A 170 -1.89 7.75 23.22
N PRO A 171 -1.71 8.66 24.19
CA PRO A 171 -0.70 9.73 24.08
C PRO A 171 0.71 9.18 23.77
N PHE A 172 1.08 8.05 24.38
CA PHE A 172 2.43 7.47 24.31
C PHE A 172 2.52 6.20 23.45
N ILE A 173 1.42 5.44 23.29
CA ILE A 173 1.42 4.14 22.59
C ILE A 173 0.79 4.31 21.20
N PRO A 174 1.42 3.84 20.10
CA PRO A 174 0.83 3.90 18.77
C PRO A 174 -0.37 2.97 18.62
N GLY A 175 -1.28 3.31 17.71
CA GLY A 175 -2.27 2.35 17.21
C GLY A 175 -1.57 1.19 16.50
N LEU A 176 -2.13 -0.02 16.61
CA LEU A 176 -1.58 -1.22 15.98
C LEU A 176 -2.71 -2.15 15.51
N LYS A 177 -2.67 -2.51 14.23
CA LYS A 177 -3.66 -3.34 13.54
C LYS A 177 -2.99 -4.49 12.79
N LEU A 178 -3.58 -5.68 12.88
CA LEU A 178 -3.27 -6.83 12.03
C LEU A 178 -4.32 -6.91 10.92
N THR A 179 -3.89 -6.90 9.67
CA THR A 179 -4.73 -7.22 8.50
C THR A 179 -4.44 -8.66 8.08
N ILE A 180 -5.50 -9.43 7.81
CA ILE A 180 -5.42 -10.71 7.10
C ILE A 180 -6.28 -10.57 5.85
N ALA A 181 -5.67 -10.66 4.67
CA ALA A 181 -6.35 -10.51 3.40
C ALA A 181 -6.14 -11.73 2.49
N GLU A 182 -7.12 -12.00 1.64
CA GLU A 182 -7.08 -13.04 0.61
C GLU A 182 -7.39 -12.39 -0.74
N THR A 183 -6.43 -12.49 -1.67
CA THR A 183 -6.58 -12.03 -3.05
C THR A 183 -7.04 -13.19 -3.92
N PHE A 184 -8.16 -12.99 -4.62
CA PHE A 184 -8.86 -13.98 -5.44
C PHE A 184 -8.52 -13.80 -6.93
N PRO A 185 -8.19 -14.88 -7.68
CA PRO A 185 -7.73 -14.81 -9.07
C PRO A 185 -8.87 -14.50 -10.08
N THR A 186 -9.43 -13.30 -10.01
CA THR A 186 -10.50 -12.79 -10.89
C THR A 186 -9.98 -12.11 -12.17
N GLY A 187 -8.70 -11.71 -12.19
CA GLY A 187 -8.06 -11.00 -13.27
C GLY A 187 -7.64 -11.88 -14.44
N HIS A 188 -7.27 -11.26 -15.56
CA HIS A 188 -6.84 -11.98 -16.74
C HIS A 188 -5.35 -12.35 -16.62
N TYR A 189 -5.07 -13.66 -16.52
CA TYR A 189 -3.71 -14.15 -16.24
C TYR A 189 -3.13 -15.16 -17.25
N GLN A 190 -3.92 -15.69 -18.19
CA GLN A 190 -3.44 -16.70 -19.15
C GLN A 190 -4.25 -16.75 -20.44
N LYS A 191 -3.70 -17.46 -21.45
CA LYS A 191 -4.21 -17.57 -22.83
C LYS A 191 -4.26 -16.22 -23.56
N PHE A 192 -3.33 -15.32 -23.25
CA PHE A 192 -3.23 -14.02 -23.90
C PHE A 192 -3.09 -14.17 -25.42
N ASN A 193 -3.68 -13.24 -26.16
CA ASN A 193 -3.50 -13.13 -27.60
C ASN A 193 -2.02 -12.84 -27.89
N PRO A 194 -1.32 -13.63 -28.73
CA PRO A 194 0.10 -13.41 -29.04
C PRO A 194 0.41 -11.99 -29.55
N ASN A 195 -0.58 -11.34 -30.19
CA ASN A 195 -0.44 -9.97 -30.67
C ASN A 195 -0.65 -8.91 -29.57
N LYS A 196 -1.14 -9.25 -28.37
CA LYS A 196 -1.43 -8.32 -27.27
C LYS A 196 -0.84 -8.73 -25.91
N ALA A 197 -0.19 -9.88 -25.78
CA ALA A 197 0.31 -10.43 -24.50
C ALA A 197 1.11 -9.49 -23.57
N ALA A 198 1.73 -8.41 -24.09
CA ALA A 198 2.42 -7.38 -23.30
C ALA A 198 1.49 -6.30 -22.68
N VAL A 199 0.16 -6.44 -22.80
CA VAL A 199 -0.86 -5.59 -22.14
C VAL A 199 -2.03 -6.38 -21.54
N GLU A 200 -2.12 -7.69 -21.72
CA GLU A 200 -3.31 -8.48 -21.32
C GLU A 200 -3.24 -9.08 -19.91
N SER A 201 -2.13 -8.89 -19.21
CA SER A 201 -1.95 -9.34 -17.81
C SER A 201 -2.56 -8.33 -16.84
N THR A 202 -3.60 -8.75 -16.11
CA THR A 202 -4.23 -7.94 -15.04
C THR A 202 -4.36 -8.69 -13.72
N GLY A 203 -4.09 -9.99 -13.68
CA GLY A 203 -4.02 -10.79 -12.45
C GLY A 203 -2.85 -11.77 -12.45
N SER A 204 -2.49 -12.29 -11.27
CA SER A 204 -1.50 -13.35 -11.09
C SER A 204 -2.09 -14.73 -11.38
N GLY A 205 -3.39 -14.91 -11.18
CA GLY A 205 -4.07 -16.21 -11.32
C GLY A 205 -3.82 -17.18 -10.16
N ALA A 206 -3.15 -16.76 -9.09
CA ALA A 206 -3.07 -17.47 -7.83
C ALA A 206 -4.10 -16.91 -6.83
N TYR A 207 -4.49 -17.73 -5.86
CA TYR A 207 -4.97 -17.23 -4.57
C TYR A 207 -3.76 -16.75 -3.76
N GLU A 208 -3.84 -15.60 -3.10
CA GLU A 208 -2.71 -14.98 -2.40
C GLU A 208 -3.11 -14.50 -1.01
N THR A 209 -2.65 -15.20 0.03
CA THR A 209 -2.93 -14.84 1.43
C THR A 209 -1.90 -13.83 1.92
N SER A 210 -2.36 -12.66 2.34
CA SER A 210 -1.53 -11.54 2.78
C SER A 210 -1.72 -11.26 4.26
N PHE A 211 -0.62 -11.02 4.97
CA PHE A 211 -0.62 -10.60 6.37
C PHE A 211 0.05 -9.23 6.47
N ALA A 212 -0.62 -8.25 7.08
CA ALA A 212 -0.06 -6.93 7.32
C ALA A 212 -0.06 -6.56 8.81
N LEU A 213 1.03 -5.98 9.30
CA LEU A 213 1.07 -5.30 10.58
C LEU A 213 1.23 -3.80 10.33
N THR A 214 0.20 -3.03 10.64
CA THR A 214 0.14 -1.59 10.37
C THR A 214 0.00 -0.82 11.67
N SER A 215 0.80 0.24 11.84
CA SER A 215 0.86 1.07 13.03
C SER A 215 0.79 2.56 12.66
N SER A 216 0.18 3.37 13.53
CA SER A 216 0.08 4.82 13.35
C SER A 216 0.16 5.57 14.68
N LYS A 217 0.75 6.78 14.65
CA LYS A 217 0.83 7.67 15.81
C LYS A 217 0.66 9.14 15.40
N VAL A 218 -0.24 9.85 16.06
CA VAL A 218 -0.29 11.32 16.07
C VAL A 218 0.78 11.85 17.04
N VAL A 219 1.65 12.73 16.56
CA VAL A 219 2.78 13.30 17.30
C VAL A 219 2.65 14.82 17.34
N TRP A 220 2.63 15.36 18.56
CA TRP A 220 2.31 16.76 18.86
C TRP A 220 3.55 17.60 19.18
N TRP A 221 4.63 17.46 18.40
CA TRP A 221 5.82 18.33 18.53
C TRP A 221 5.51 19.81 18.21
N SER A 222 4.38 20.08 17.55
CA SER A 222 3.76 21.41 17.47
C SER A 222 2.28 21.29 17.78
N LEU A 223 1.77 22.14 18.66
CA LEU A 223 0.33 22.25 18.99
C LEU A 223 -0.50 22.81 17.82
N LEU A 224 0.14 23.50 16.88
CA LEU A 224 -0.50 24.09 15.68
C LEU A 224 -0.34 23.21 14.44
N HIS A 225 0.65 22.30 14.45
CA HIS A 225 1.00 21.44 13.32
C HIS A 225 1.32 20.02 13.81
N PRO A 226 0.34 19.26 14.31
CA PRO A 226 0.51 17.84 14.56
C PRO A 226 0.88 17.08 13.29
N MET A 227 1.68 16.04 13.49
CA MET A 227 2.11 15.12 12.45
C MET A 227 1.54 13.74 12.71
N VAL A 228 1.35 12.95 11.65
CA VAL A 228 1.10 11.51 11.79
C VAL A 228 2.24 10.76 11.14
N PHE A 229 2.73 9.76 11.86
CA PHE A 229 3.63 8.75 11.35
C PHE A 229 2.84 7.45 11.20
N ARG A 230 2.87 6.84 10.01
CA ARG A 230 2.30 5.52 9.72
C ARG A 230 3.40 4.58 9.26
N PHE A 231 3.25 3.30 9.56
CA PHE A 231 4.20 2.26 9.18
C PHE A 231 3.46 0.95 8.92
N SER A 232 3.75 0.27 7.81
CA SER A 232 3.10 -1.00 7.45
C SER A 232 4.13 -2.02 6.96
N VAL A 233 4.04 -3.24 7.48
CA VAL A 233 4.83 -4.40 7.05
C VAL A 233 3.88 -5.47 6.54
N ASN A 234 3.99 -5.84 5.27
CA ASN A 234 3.11 -6.77 4.57
C ASN A 234 3.91 -7.97 4.05
N TYR A 235 3.33 -9.16 4.11
CA TYR A 235 3.92 -10.39 3.58
C TYR A 235 2.85 -11.28 2.95
N THR A 236 3.06 -11.65 1.68
CA THR A 236 2.06 -12.33 0.84
C THR A 236 2.55 -13.70 0.40
N ILE A 237 1.68 -14.71 0.51
CA ILE A 237 1.95 -16.11 0.25
C ILE A 237 1.06 -16.60 -0.90
N PRO A 238 1.54 -16.57 -2.16
CA PRO A 238 0.78 -16.98 -3.33
C PRO A 238 0.76 -18.51 -3.54
N THR A 239 -0.37 -19.00 -4.04
CA THR A 239 -0.61 -20.43 -4.35
C THR A 239 -0.12 -20.84 -5.74
N LYS A 240 -0.14 -22.16 -6.03
CA LYS A 240 0.41 -22.73 -7.28
C LYS A 240 -0.59 -22.68 -8.45
N VAL A 241 -0.49 -21.61 -9.25
CA VAL A 241 -1.26 -21.41 -10.49
C VAL A 241 -0.88 -22.40 -11.61
N SER A 242 -1.87 -22.77 -12.44
CA SER A 242 -1.68 -23.58 -13.66
C SER A 242 -1.84 -22.70 -14.89
N VAL A 243 -0.81 -22.66 -15.75
CA VAL A 243 -0.71 -21.69 -16.85
C VAL A 243 -0.70 -22.36 -18.23
N THR A 244 -1.33 -21.70 -19.20
CA THR A 244 -1.38 -22.13 -20.62
C THR A 244 -1.19 -20.95 -21.57
N GLY A 245 -0.42 -21.18 -22.65
CA GLY A 245 -0.09 -20.17 -23.64
C GLY A 245 0.75 -19.01 -23.08
N PHE A 246 0.61 -17.83 -23.69
CA PHE A 246 1.06 -16.57 -23.10
C PHE A 246 0.23 -16.27 -21.82
N ASN A 247 0.90 -15.86 -20.75
CA ASN A 247 0.36 -15.72 -19.40
C ASN A 247 1.18 -14.69 -18.58
N SER A 248 0.73 -14.30 -17.39
CA SER A 248 1.35 -13.24 -16.56
C SER A 248 2.82 -13.51 -16.20
N TYR A 249 3.25 -14.78 -16.24
CA TYR A 249 4.62 -15.21 -15.95
C TYR A 249 5.43 -15.48 -17.22
N GLY A 250 4.97 -15.05 -18.41
CA GLY A 250 5.63 -15.31 -19.69
C GLY A 250 4.88 -16.31 -20.57
N GLY A 251 5.58 -17.35 -21.01
CA GLY A 251 5.03 -18.33 -21.95
C GLY A 251 4.92 -17.82 -23.39
N GLY A 252 4.35 -18.68 -24.23
CA GLY A 252 4.30 -18.56 -25.68
C GLY A 252 3.46 -19.68 -26.30
N PHE A 253 3.75 -20.03 -27.55
CA PHE A 253 3.01 -21.07 -28.26
C PHE A 253 3.29 -22.45 -27.66
N GLY A 254 2.24 -23.16 -27.24
CA GLY A 254 2.35 -24.50 -26.64
C GLY A 254 2.81 -24.54 -25.17
N THR A 255 2.92 -23.39 -24.48
CA THR A 255 3.23 -23.39 -23.03
C THR A 255 2.12 -24.08 -22.25
N LYS A 256 2.49 -25.01 -21.36
CA LYS A 256 1.57 -25.69 -20.44
C LYS A 256 2.31 -26.20 -19.21
N GLY A 257 1.92 -25.76 -18.02
CA GLY A 257 2.55 -26.21 -16.78
C GLY A 257 1.96 -25.57 -15.53
N LYS A 258 2.71 -25.65 -14.43
CA LYS A 258 2.40 -24.92 -13.19
C LYS A 258 3.52 -23.94 -12.87
N VAL A 259 3.13 -22.74 -12.41
CA VAL A 259 4.05 -21.80 -11.76
C VAL A 259 3.82 -21.92 -10.25
N THR A 260 4.90 -21.89 -9.48
CA THR A 260 4.86 -21.53 -8.06
C THR A 260 5.35 -20.09 -7.99
N PRO A 261 4.48 -19.10 -7.75
CA PRO A 261 4.92 -17.71 -7.61
C PRO A 261 5.86 -17.54 -6.41
N GLY A 262 6.56 -16.42 -6.34
CA GLY A 262 7.43 -16.12 -5.21
C GLY A 262 6.68 -15.30 -4.17
N ASN A 263 6.91 -15.54 -2.88
CA ASN A 263 6.35 -14.74 -1.81
C ASN A 263 6.78 -13.26 -1.95
N GLU A 264 5.87 -12.35 -1.63
CA GLU A 264 6.05 -10.90 -1.74
C GLU A 264 6.22 -10.30 -0.33
N PHE A 265 7.00 -9.21 -0.23
CA PHE A 265 7.21 -8.44 0.99
C PHE A 265 7.12 -6.96 0.67
N PHE A 266 6.22 -6.24 1.33
CA PHE A 266 5.97 -4.83 1.07
C PHE A 266 6.00 -4.02 2.37
N LEU A 267 6.88 -3.03 2.40
CA LEU A 267 7.18 -2.17 3.54
C LEU A 267 6.84 -0.73 3.16
N SER A 268 6.01 -0.04 3.95
CA SER A 268 5.77 1.39 3.73
C SER A 268 5.83 2.20 5.01
N PHE A 269 6.22 3.46 4.86
CA PHE A 269 6.25 4.48 5.91
C PHE A 269 5.60 5.74 5.36
N GLY A 270 4.55 6.21 6.02
CA GLY A 270 3.84 7.44 5.69
C GLY A 270 4.15 8.54 6.70
N TYR A 271 4.38 9.75 6.21
CA TYR A 271 4.47 10.96 7.03
C TYR A 271 3.44 11.98 6.57
N GLU A 272 2.64 12.50 7.49
CA GLU A 272 1.62 13.52 7.27
C GLU A 272 1.90 14.73 8.16
N PHE A 273 1.77 15.94 7.60
CA PHE A 273 1.97 17.20 8.28
C PHE A 273 0.73 18.08 8.10
N SER A 274 0.02 18.40 9.18
CA SER A 274 -1.16 19.27 9.11
C SER A 274 -0.75 20.74 9.09
N VAL A 275 -0.95 21.40 7.94
CA VAL A 275 -0.69 22.84 7.79
C VAL A 275 -1.80 23.65 8.48
N TYR A 276 -3.03 23.16 8.38
CA TYR A 276 -4.20 23.56 9.15
C TYR A 276 -5.20 22.41 9.11
N GLN A 277 -6.24 22.42 9.96
CA GLN A 277 -7.23 21.32 10.12
C GLN A 277 -7.69 20.65 8.82
N LYS A 278 -7.85 21.41 7.73
CA LYS A 278 -8.35 20.91 6.44
C LYS A 278 -7.28 20.57 5.40
N PHE A 279 -6.01 20.90 5.60
CA PHE A 279 -4.98 20.73 4.58
C PHE A 279 -3.72 20.07 5.14
N VAL A 280 -3.37 18.94 4.55
CA VAL A 280 -2.27 18.08 4.97
C VAL A 280 -1.30 17.89 3.81
N LEU A 281 -0.01 18.05 4.08
CA LEU A 281 1.06 17.65 3.17
C LEU A 281 1.52 16.24 3.58
N THR A 282 1.75 15.34 2.63
CA THR A 282 2.13 13.97 2.95
C THR A 282 3.12 13.35 1.97
N ILE A 283 3.86 12.35 2.43
CA ILE A 283 4.76 11.54 1.63
C ILE A 283 4.82 10.10 2.15
N ASP A 284 4.63 9.12 1.27
CA ASP A 284 5.05 7.74 1.53
C ASP A 284 6.48 7.48 1.05
N VAL A 285 7.18 6.61 1.79
CA VAL A 285 8.34 5.85 1.34
C VAL A 285 7.93 4.38 1.30
N ALA A 286 8.00 3.72 0.14
CA ALA A 286 7.59 2.33 0.00
C ALA A 286 8.67 1.47 -0.67
N TYR A 287 8.94 0.30 -0.08
CA TYR A 287 9.88 -0.72 -0.56
C TYR A 287 9.18 -2.06 -0.74
N GLU A 288 9.27 -2.59 -1.96
CA GLU A 288 8.71 -3.87 -2.40
C GLU A 288 9.87 -4.84 -2.70
N TYR A 289 9.71 -6.10 -2.31
CA TYR A 289 10.57 -7.21 -2.72
C TYR A 289 9.71 -8.44 -3.05
N ASP A 290 9.89 -8.99 -4.24
CA ASP A 290 9.30 -10.28 -4.61
C ASP A 290 10.38 -11.33 -4.76
N ASN A 291 10.10 -12.53 -4.27
CA ASN A 291 10.95 -13.67 -4.56
C ASN A 291 10.77 -14.14 -6.02
N ARG A 292 11.75 -14.91 -6.53
CA ARG A 292 11.62 -15.54 -7.86
C ARG A 292 10.47 -16.54 -7.85
N SER A 293 9.69 -16.58 -8.93
CA SER A 293 8.79 -17.71 -9.17
C SER A 293 9.54 -18.88 -9.84
N THR A 294 8.92 -20.06 -9.85
CA THR A 294 9.48 -21.27 -10.48
C THR A 294 8.44 -21.95 -11.36
N PHE A 295 8.85 -22.45 -12.53
CA PHE A 295 7.97 -23.11 -13.49
C PHE A 295 8.29 -24.61 -13.61
N LYS A 296 7.25 -25.44 -13.71
CA LYS A 296 7.35 -26.86 -14.04
C LYS A 296 6.32 -27.22 -15.12
N GLY A 297 6.81 -27.57 -16.31
CA GLY A 297 5.98 -27.98 -17.44
C GLY A 297 6.70 -27.82 -18.78
N ILE A 298 5.92 -27.69 -19.85
CA ILE A 298 6.41 -27.41 -21.20
C ILE A 298 6.49 -25.89 -21.37
N ASN A 299 7.69 -25.35 -21.60
CA ASN A 299 7.90 -23.91 -21.78
C ASN A 299 7.13 -23.33 -22.97
N GLY A 300 6.89 -24.11 -24.03
CA GLY A 300 6.41 -23.58 -25.32
C GLY A 300 7.49 -22.77 -26.04
N THR A 301 7.13 -22.06 -27.12
CA THR A 301 8.09 -21.32 -27.95
C THR A 301 7.66 -19.88 -28.28
N ILE A 302 8.65 -19.02 -28.50
CA ILE A 302 8.54 -17.69 -29.11
C ILE A 302 9.60 -17.61 -30.20
N LEU A 303 9.19 -17.32 -31.44
CA LEU A 303 10.10 -17.18 -32.60
C LEU A 303 11.06 -18.39 -32.79
N GLY A 304 10.58 -19.61 -32.49
CA GLY A 304 11.35 -20.85 -32.57
C GLY A 304 12.21 -21.18 -31.34
N PHE A 305 12.41 -20.25 -30.41
CA PHE A 305 13.17 -20.47 -29.17
C PHE A 305 12.26 -20.86 -28.00
N PRO A 306 12.74 -21.60 -27.00
CA PRO A 306 11.97 -21.87 -25.78
C PRO A 306 11.50 -20.57 -25.12
N ALA A 307 10.21 -20.48 -24.78
CA ALA A 307 9.67 -19.28 -24.16
C ALA A 307 10.19 -19.13 -22.72
N PRO A 308 10.48 -17.90 -22.25
CA PRO A 308 10.71 -17.65 -20.84
C PRO A 308 9.41 -17.85 -20.06
N VAL A 309 9.45 -18.61 -18.96
CA VAL A 309 8.32 -18.78 -18.04
C VAL A 309 8.84 -18.69 -16.61
N GLY A 310 8.17 -17.90 -15.78
CA GLY A 310 8.62 -17.52 -14.45
C GLY A 310 9.37 -16.19 -14.41
N THR A 311 9.41 -15.62 -13.22
CA THR A 311 9.92 -14.28 -12.88
C THR A 311 11.19 -14.41 -12.04
N ARG A 312 12.09 -13.42 -12.17
CA ARG A 312 13.25 -13.27 -11.27
C ARG A 312 12.83 -12.52 -10.01
N SER A 313 13.59 -12.64 -8.92
CA SER A 313 13.35 -11.78 -7.76
C SER A 313 13.50 -10.31 -8.16
N LYS A 314 12.49 -9.51 -7.84
CA LYS A 314 12.45 -8.06 -8.08
C LYS A 314 12.50 -7.30 -6.77
N ASP A 315 12.94 -6.05 -6.83
CA ASP A 315 12.77 -5.11 -5.73
C ASP A 315 12.70 -3.67 -6.24
N VAL A 316 11.88 -2.84 -5.59
CA VAL A 316 11.77 -1.40 -5.89
C VAL A 316 11.62 -0.59 -4.60
N LEU A 317 12.37 0.51 -4.51
CA LEU A 317 12.18 1.62 -3.58
C LEU A 317 11.50 2.77 -4.34
N SER A 318 10.48 3.34 -3.75
CA SER A 318 9.61 4.36 -4.33
C SER A 318 9.22 5.44 -3.31
N LEU A 319 8.78 6.59 -3.82
CA LEU A 319 8.27 7.73 -3.03
C LEU A 319 6.90 8.15 -3.56
N ALA A 320 5.98 8.55 -2.68
CA ALA A 320 4.68 9.10 -3.06
C ALA A 320 4.33 10.41 -2.31
N PRO A 321 4.92 11.55 -2.69
CA PRO A 321 4.47 12.87 -2.21
C PRO A 321 3.06 13.21 -2.73
N ALA A 322 2.24 13.79 -1.85
CA ALA A 322 0.85 14.17 -2.13
C ALA A 322 0.36 15.34 -1.27
N ILE A 323 -0.80 15.87 -1.64
CA ILE A 323 -1.57 16.85 -0.87
C ILE A 323 -2.97 16.33 -0.61
N GLU A 324 -3.47 16.54 0.60
CA GLU A 324 -4.82 16.15 1.02
C GLU A 324 -5.61 17.38 1.44
N TYR A 325 -6.86 17.47 0.99
CA TYR A 325 -7.83 18.47 1.42
C TYR A 325 -9.09 17.81 1.98
N ASN A 326 -9.43 18.16 3.22
CA ASN A 326 -10.58 17.65 3.94
C ASN A 326 -11.73 18.67 3.87
N PHE A 327 -12.82 18.32 3.20
CA PHE A 327 -14.01 19.16 3.09
C PHE A 327 -14.77 19.18 4.42
N SER A 328 -14.92 18.01 5.06
CA SER A 328 -15.55 17.78 6.37
C SER A 328 -14.77 16.72 7.17
N GLN A 329 -15.25 16.37 8.37
CA GLN A 329 -14.76 15.25 9.19
C GLN A 329 -14.93 13.86 8.53
N ASN A 330 -15.69 13.79 7.44
CA ASN A 330 -16.16 12.56 6.81
C ASN A 330 -15.81 12.49 5.31
N LEU A 331 -15.22 13.56 4.75
CA LEU A 331 -15.00 13.70 3.31
C LEU A 331 -13.65 14.38 3.03
N SER A 332 -12.74 13.65 2.42
CA SER A 332 -11.40 14.11 2.03
C SER A 332 -11.05 13.71 0.60
N LEU A 333 -10.18 14.51 -0.04
CA LEU A 333 -9.59 14.24 -1.35
C LEU A 333 -8.07 14.33 -1.22
N ILE A 334 -7.36 13.27 -1.61
CA ILE A 334 -5.90 13.26 -1.71
C ILE A 334 -5.48 13.06 -3.18
N SER A 335 -4.46 13.82 -3.59
CA SER A 335 -3.90 13.80 -4.93
C SER A 335 -2.37 13.94 -4.87
N GLY A 336 -1.66 13.14 -5.66
CA GLY A 336 -0.20 13.16 -5.67
C GLY A 336 0.43 12.28 -6.74
N ALA A 337 1.74 12.06 -6.61
CA ALA A 337 2.53 11.32 -7.58
C ALA A 337 3.40 10.26 -6.89
N TRP A 338 3.25 8.99 -7.29
CA TRP A 338 4.04 7.86 -6.83
C TRP A 338 5.05 7.43 -7.91
N PHE A 339 6.32 7.26 -7.55
CA PHE A 339 7.37 6.93 -8.54
C PHE A 339 8.53 6.11 -7.96
N SER A 340 9.12 5.26 -8.80
CA SER A 340 10.32 4.48 -8.44
C SER A 340 11.58 5.35 -8.37
N VAL A 341 12.34 5.22 -7.28
CA VAL A 341 13.66 5.85 -7.11
C VAL A 341 14.79 4.87 -7.48
N ARG A 342 14.69 3.60 -7.06
CA ARG A 342 15.71 2.58 -7.28
C ARG A 342 15.06 1.19 -7.35
N GLY A 343 15.57 0.29 -8.18
CA GLY A 343 15.06 -1.08 -8.22
C GLY A 343 16.01 -2.09 -8.85
N ARG A 344 15.50 -3.30 -9.10
CA ARG A 344 16.17 -4.43 -9.75
C ARG A 344 15.14 -5.36 -10.37
N ASN A 345 15.32 -5.76 -11.63
CA ASN A 345 14.38 -6.60 -12.39
C ASN A 345 12.91 -6.09 -12.32
N THR A 346 12.69 -4.78 -12.44
CA THR A 346 11.38 -4.14 -12.28
C THR A 346 11.28 -2.88 -13.14
N ALA A 347 10.07 -2.34 -13.30
CA ALA A 347 9.85 -1.12 -14.05
C ALA A 347 10.44 0.12 -13.35
N ASN A 348 10.81 1.11 -14.16
CA ASN A 348 10.81 2.50 -13.77
C ASN A 348 9.43 3.07 -14.09
N PHE A 349 8.73 3.54 -13.08
CA PHE A 349 7.37 4.06 -13.21
C PHE A 349 7.25 5.48 -12.63
N ALA A 350 6.24 6.18 -13.12
CA ALA A 350 5.65 7.35 -12.48
C ALA A 350 4.13 7.25 -12.62
N THR A 351 3.42 7.52 -11.53
CA THR A 351 1.98 7.31 -11.41
C THR A 351 1.33 8.52 -10.78
N GLY A 352 0.33 9.11 -11.44
CA GLY A 352 -0.59 10.05 -10.81
C GLY A 352 -1.67 9.27 -10.06
N ILE A 353 -1.95 9.64 -8.82
CA ILE A 353 -3.01 9.04 -8.00
C ILE A 353 -3.95 10.16 -7.53
N ILE A 354 -5.26 9.95 -7.71
CA ILE A 354 -6.32 10.78 -7.11
C ILE A 354 -7.30 9.83 -6.43
N THR A 355 -7.69 10.12 -5.19
CA THR A 355 -8.75 9.39 -4.48
C THR A 355 -9.58 10.30 -3.59
N LEU A 356 -10.86 9.96 -3.46
CA LEU A 356 -11.83 10.60 -2.57
C LEU A 356 -12.21 9.59 -1.49
N THR A 357 -12.07 9.96 -0.22
CA THR A 357 -12.49 9.14 0.92
C THR A 357 -13.79 9.71 1.47
N TYR A 358 -14.83 8.88 1.59
CA TYR A 358 -16.09 9.24 2.25
C TYR A 358 -16.47 8.19 3.29
N THR A 359 -16.61 8.61 4.55
CA THR A 359 -16.94 7.72 5.67
C THR A 359 -18.28 8.13 6.31
N PHE A 360 -19.26 7.23 6.39
CA PHE A 360 -20.63 7.52 6.79
C PHE A 360 -21.25 6.43 7.68
#